data_AF-A0A523JGH2-F1
#
_entry.id   AF-A0A523JGH2-F1
#
_cell.length_a   1.000
_cell.length_b   1.000
_cell.length_c   1.000
_cell.angle_alpha   90.00
_cell.angle_beta   90.00
_cell.angle_gamma   90.00
#
_symmetry.space_group_name_H-M   'P 1'
#
loop_
_entity.id
_entity.type
_entity.pdbx_description
1 polymer ?
#
loop_
_entity_poly.entity_id
_entity_poly.type
_entity_poly.pdbx_seq_one_letter_code
_entity_poly.pdbx_strand_id
1 'polypeptide(L)'
;MKNLKKIFFITTLIILTYPLNYSHGNNEAGLNSFEKYISNPSEYDNKKIVIEGEINNYKFTTSDSGKPYTLFKIKDPANNTLQVYFQGEHLKIKKGSVVKVSGKFLKQKRYAFYNFKNVVKAQNVIIKT
;
A
#
# COMPACT_ATOMS: atom_id res chain seq x y z
N MET A 1 -36.72 -58.33 37.45
CA MET A 1 -35.84 -58.54 36.28
C MET A 1 -36.11 -57.47 35.22
N LYS A 2 -35.18 -56.54 35.00
CA LYS A 2 -34.88 -55.92 33.69
C LYS A 2 -33.53 -55.23 33.81
N ASN A 3 -32.62 -55.66 32.96
CA ASN A 3 -31.18 -55.44 33.05
C ASN A 3 -30.75 -54.12 32.41
N LEU A 4 -29.87 -53.43 33.14
CA LEU A 4 -28.67 -52.71 32.73
C LEU A 4 -28.33 -52.67 31.22
N LYS A 5 -28.21 -51.46 30.65
CA LYS A 5 -27.12 -51.07 29.74
C LYS A 5 -26.74 -49.61 29.96
N LYS A 6 -25.53 -49.38 30.49
CA LYS A 6 -24.84 -48.08 30.45
C LYS A 6 -24.44 -47.79 29.00
N ILE A 7 -24.72 -46.58 28.51
CA ILE A 7 -24.07 -46.05 27.32
C ILE A 7 -23.53 -44.66 27.69
N PHE A 8 -22.20 -44.59 27.79
CA PHE A 8 -21.43 -43.36 27.73
C PHE A 8 -21.56 -42.78 26.32
N PHE A 9 -21.96 -41.52 26.17
CA PHE A 9 -21.72 -40.76 24.95
C PHE A 9 -21.15 -39.38 25.32
N ILE A 10 -19.82 -39.32 25.27
CA ILE A 10 -19.06 -38.09 25.13
C ILE A 10 -19.30 -37.63 23.69
N THR A 11 -19.96 -36.49 23.46
CA THR A 11 -19.80 -35.76 22.21
C THR A 11 -20.17 -34.28 22.36
N THR A 12 -19.10 -33.48 22.38
CA THR A 12 -18.93 -32.23 21.64
C THR A 12 -19.68 -30.99 22.12
N LEU A 13 -18.92 -30.14 22.81
CA LEU A 13 -19.11 -28.70 22.93
C LEU A 13 -19.30 -28.11 21.52
N ILE A 14 -20.53 -27.79 21.13
CA ILE A 14 -20.79 -26.98 19.94
C ILE A 14 -20.43 -25.54 20.32
N ILE A 15 -19.20 -25.15 20.00
CA ILE A 15 -18.84 -23.73 19.95
C ILE A 15 -19.69 -23.16 18.81
N LEU A 16 -20.77 -22.46 19.16
CA LEU A 16 -21.46 -21.56 18.26
C LEU A 16 -20.45 -20.49 17.83
N THR A 17 -19.68 -20.80 16.79
CA THR A 17 -19.00 -19.79 16.01
C THR A 17 -20.13 -18.99 15.36
N TYR A 18 -20.47 -17.86 15.98
CA TYR A 18 -21.17 -16.80 15.30
C TYR A 18 -20.52 -16.65 13.92
N PRO A 19 -21.28 -16.63 12.82
CA PRO A 19 -20.73 -16.09 11.61
C PRO A 19 -20.30 -14.67 11.96
N LEU A 20 -18.98 -14.45 12.08
CA LEU A 20 -18.41 -13.13 11.88
C LEU A 20 -18.92 -12.75 10.49
N ASN A 21 -19.98 -11.94 10.46
CA ASN A 21 -20.29 -11.14 9.31
C ASN A 21 -19.09 -10.22 9.15
N TYR A 22 -18.06 -10.73 8.46
CA TYR A 22 -16.97 -9.93 7.92
C TYR A 22 -17.66 -8.94 7.02
N SER A 23 -17.84 -7.75 7.56
CA SER A 23 -18.24 -6.58 6.82
C SER A 23 -17.25 -6.45 5.66
N HIS A 24 -17.69 -6.87 4.47
CA HIS A 24 -17.00 -6.59 3.23
C HIS A 24 -17.10 -5.08 3.05
N GLY A 25 -16.09 -4.39 3.57
CA GLY A 25 -16.00 -2.94 3.61
C GLY A 25 -16.28 -2.38 2.23
N ASN A 26 -17.34 -1.57 2.18
CA ASN A 26 -17.88 -0.97 0.97
C ASN A 26 -16.79 -0.18 0.23
N ASN A 27 -16.43 -0.67 -0.96
CA ASN A 27 -16.30 0.03 -2.25
C ASN A 27 -15.99 1.55 -2.30
N GLU A 28 -15.10 2.05 -1.44
CA GLU A 28 -14.33 3.28 -1.70
C GLU A 28 -12.81 3.03 -1.61
N ALA A 29 -12.40 1.99 -0.88
CA ALA A 29 -11.01 1.54 -0.82
C ALA A 29 -10.48 0.98 -2.15
N GLY A 30 -11.35 0.50 -3.04
CA GLY A 30 -10.95 -0.12 -4.31
C GLY A 30 -10.30 0.84 -5.31
N LEU A 31 -10.65 2.13 -5.28
CA LEU A 31 -10.08 3.12 -6.22
C LEU A 31 -8.68 3.59 -5.80
N ASN A 32 -8.43 3.69 -4.49
CA ASN A 32 -7.20 4.23 -3.91
C ASN A 32 -6.30 3.20 -3.23
N SER A 33 -6.70 1.93 -3.17
CA SER A 33 -5.84 0.87 -2.64
C SER A 33 -4.59 0.71 -3.48
N PHE A 34 -3.44 0.76 -2.83
CA PHE A 34 -2.16 0.53 -3.48
C PHE A 34 -1.92 -0.95 -3.77
N GLU A 35 -2.71 -1.85 -3.18
CA GLU A 35 -2.63 -3.29 -3.37
C GLU A 35 -2.63 -3.69 -4.85
N LYS A 36 -3.47 -3.07 -5.69
CA LYS A 36 -3.52 -3.37 -7.13
C LYS A 36 -2.18 -3.16 -7.84
N TYR A 37 -1.41 -2.14 -7.43
CA TYR A 37 -0.09 -1.87 -7.99
C TYR A 37 0.98 -2.81 -7.44
N ILE A 38 0.79 -3.31 -6.22
CA ILE A 38 1.73 -4.21 -5.53
C ILE A 38 1.54 -5.64 -5.99
N SER A 39 0.30 -6.11 -6.12
CA SER A 39 -0.07 -7.47 -6.49
C SER A 39 0.07 -7.72 -7.99
N ASN A 40 -0.24 -6.73 -8.83
CA ASN A 40 -0.19 -6.86 -10.29
C ASN A 40 0.72 -5.81 -10.96
N PRO A 41 2.00 -5.66 -10.54
CA PRO A 41 2.85 -4.54 -10.96
C PRO A 41 3.13 -4.51 -12.48
N SER A 42 3.13 -5.68 -13.14
CA SER A 42 3.31 -5.77 -14.59
C SER A 42 2.16 -5.13 -15.38
N GLU A 43 0.93 -5.16 -14.86
CA GLU A 43 -0.23 -4.55 -15.52
C GLU A 43 -0.17 -3.03 -15.50
N TYR A 44 0.51 -2.46 -14.51
CA TYR A 44 0.62 -1.00 -14.33
C TYR A 44 1.97 -0.46 -14.78
N ASP A 45 2.91 -1.33 -15.14
CA ASP A 45 4.25 -0.91 -15.55
C ASP A 45 4.16 0.05 -16.74
N ASN A 46 4.87 1.16 -16.61
CA ASN A 46 4.86 2.28 -17.55
C ASN A 46 3.53 3.03 -17.73
N LYS A 47 2.47 2.72 -16.97
CA LYS A 47 1.20 3.46 -17.04
C LYS A 47 1.26 4.75 -16.23
N LYS A 48 0.53 5.77 -16.70
CA LYS A 48 0.27 6.99 -15.92
C LYS A 48 -0.77 6.66 -14.86
N ILE A 49 -0.49 7.00 -13.62
CA ILE A 49 -1.38 6.78 -12.48
C ILE A 49 -1.49 8.06 -11.64
N VAL A 50 -2.58 8.16 -10.91
CA VAL A 50 -2.80 9.17 -9.88
C VAL A 50 -3.10 8.43 -8.59
N ILE A 51 -2.37 8.73 -7.55
CA ILE A 51 -2.51 8.11 -6.23
C ILE A 51 -2.52 9.17 -5.15
N GLU A 52 -3.16 8.84 -4.05
CA GLU A 52 -3.24 9.68 -2.87
C GLU A 52 -2.89 8.87 -1.63
N GLY A 53 -2.12 9.45 -0.72
CA GLY A 53 -1.72 8.78 0.51
C GLY A 53 -1.00 9.69 1.48
N GLU A 54 -0.76 9.16 2.69
CA GLU A 54 -0.06 9.86 3.76
C GLU A 54 1.45 9.57 3.69
N ILE A 55 2.28 10.59 3.83
CA ILE A 55 3.75 10.43 3.85
C ILE A 55 4.18 9.72 5.13
N ASN A 56 4.81 8.55 4.99
CA ASN A 56 5.35 7.80 6.13
C ASN A 56 6.85 8.07 6.38
N ASN A 57 7.61 8.38 5.31
CA ASN A 57 9.06 8.59 5.33
C ASN A 57 9.51 9.33 4.07
N TYR A 58 10.61 10.09 4.15
CA TYR A 58 11.18 10.82 3.04
C TYR A 58 12.70 11.02 3.18
N LYS A 59 13.36 11.27 2.04
CA LYS A 59 14.78 11.57 1.92
C LYS A 59 15.00 12.56 0.79
N PHE A 60 15.74 13.62 1.09
CA PHE A 60 16.26 14.56 0.11
C PHE A 60 17.64 14.09 -0.36
N THR A 61 17.88 14.05 -1.66
CA THR A 61 19.15 13.56 -2.23
C THR A 61 19.45 14.24 -3.56
N THR A 62 20.72 14.22 -3.95
CA THR A 62 21.20 14.69 -5.24
C THR A 62 21.71 13.50 -6.05
N SER A 63 21.34 13.44 -7.33
CA SER A 63 21.85 12.40 -8.25
C SER A 63 23.32 12.62 -8.58
N ASP A 64 23.98 11.59 -9.10
CA ASP A 64 25.38 11.66 -9.56
C ASP A 64 25.59 12.78 -10.61
N SER A 65 24.55 13.11 -11.36
CA SER A 65 24.53 14.23 -12.33
C SER A 65 24.29 15.62 -11.72
N GLY A 66 24.28 15.74 -10.39
CA GLY A 66 24.04 17.00 -9.67
C GLY A 66 22.57 17.42 -9.57
N LYS A 67 21.63 16.64 -10.10
CA LYS A 67 20.19 17.00 -10.07
C LYS A 67 19.54 16.59 -8.73
N PRO A 68 18.88 17.51 -8.01
CA PRO A 68 18.16 17.18 -6.79
C PRO A 68 16.95 16.30 -7.07
N TYR A 69 16.63 15.44 -6.11
CA TYR A 69 15.42 14.64 -6.09
C TYR A 69 14.96 14.34 -4.67
N THR A 70 13.66 14.10 -4.53
CA THR A 70 13.03 13.66 -3.29
C THR A 70 12.53 12.23 -3.46
N LEU A 71 12.98 11.34 -2.59
CA LEU A 71 12.41 10.00 -2.41
C LEU A 71 11.50 10.02 -1.21
N PHE A 72 10.27 9.57 -1.35
CA PHE A 72 9.34 9.47 -0.22
C PHE A 72 8.42 8.29 -0.39
N LYS A 73 7.91 7.79 0.72
CA LYS A 73 6.99 6.67 0.78
C LYS A 73 5.65 7.18 1.28
N ILE A 74 4.59 6.78 0.59
CA ILE A 74 3.22 7.10 0.98
C ILE A 74 2.47 5.82 1.31
N LYS A 75 1.57 5.88 2.29
CA LYS A 75 0.66 4.79 2.66
C LYS A 75 -0.77 5.13 2.27
N ASP A 76 -1.51 4.11 1.83
CA ASP A 76 -2.97 4.19 1.68
C ASP A 76 -3.66 3.94 3.04
N PRO A 77 -5.00 4.05 3.15
CA PRO A 77 -5.73 3.75 4.38
C PRO A 77 -5.58 2.31 4.88
N ALA A 78 -5.22 1.36 3.99
CA ALA A 78 -4.98 -0.04 4.32
C ALA A 78 -3.52 -0.31 4.74
N ASN A 79 -2.70 0.74 4.90
CA ASN A 79 -1.27 0.69 5.21
C ASN A 79 -0.37 0.05 4.14
N ASN A 80 -0.88 -0.20 2.93
CA ASN A 80 -0.04 -0.54 1.79
C ASN A 80 0.83 0.66 1.44
N THR A 81 2.08 0.43 1.06
CA THR A 81 3.05 1.50 0.83
C THR A 81 3.55 1.49 -0.62
N LEU A 82 3.62 2.68 -1.23
CA LEU A 82 4.31 2.89 -2.51
C LEU A 82 5.48 3.86 -2.33
N GLN A 83 6.54 3.59 -3.09
CA GLN A 83 7.69 4.48 -3.18
C GLN A 83 7.42 5.52 -4.28
N VAL A 84 7.71 6.77 -3.99
CA VAL A 84 7.62 7.88 -4.93
C VAL A 84 9.02 8.48 -5.13
N TYR A 85 9.33 8.76 -6.38
CA TYR A 85 10.52 9.49 -6.80
C TYR A 85 10.09 10.76 -7.52
N PHE A 86 10.52 11.92 -7.03
CA PHE A 86 10.30 13.22 -7.66
C PHE A 86 11.65 13.86 -7.96
N GLN A 87 11.91 14.19 -9.23
CA GLN A 87 13.12 14.90 -9.63
C GLN A 87 12.82 16.39 -9.78
N GLY A 88 13.67 17.24 -9.22
CA GLY A 88 13.46 18.68 -9.15
C GLY A 88 13.87 19.21 -7.78
N GLU A 89 13.55 20.47 -7.52
CA GLU A 89 13.73 21.07 -6.20
C GLU A 89 13.06 20.22 -5.11
N HIS A 90 13.67 20.18 -3.92
CA HIS A 90 13.16 19.37 -2.83
C HIS A 90 11.76 19.82 -2.42
N LEU A 91 10.83 18.87 -2.47
CA LEU A 91 9.46 19.09 -2.02
C LEU A 91 9.44 19.48 -0.53
N LYS A 92 8.62 20.46 -0.19
CA LYS A 92 8.35 20.88 1.20
C LYS A 92 7.36 19.92 1.88
N ILE A 93 7.78 18.67 2.07
CA ILE A 93 6.95 17.60 2.64
C ILE A 93 7.29 17.32 4.11
N LYS A 94 6.31 16.79 4.84
CA LYS A 94 6.47 16.32 6.22
C LYS A 94 5.81 14.95 6.39
N LYS A 95 6.30 14.16 7.35
CA LYS A 95 5.64 12.92 7.76
C LYS A 95 4.24 13.24 8.29
N GLY A 96 3.25 12.43 7.92
CA GLY A 96 1.84 12.65 8.26
C GLY A 96 1.07 13.53 7.28
N SER A 97 1.74 14.25 6.36
CA SER A 97 1.04 15.03 5.34
C SER A 97 0.39 14.12 4.30
N VAL A 98 -0.84 14.45 3.90
CA VAL A 98 -1.52 13.80 2.77
C VAL A 98 -1.07 14.45 1.47
N VAL A 99 -0.75 13.62 0.48
CA VAL A 99 -0.33 14.09 -0.84
C VAL A 99 -1.07 13.37 -1.95
N LYS A 100 -1.39 14.11 -3.02
CA LYS A 100 -1.82 13.56 -4.30
C LYS A 100 -0.65 13.59 -5.28
N VAL A 101 -0.31 12.44 -5.82
CA VAL A 101 0.82 12.24 -6.73
C VAL A 101 0.28 11.79 -8.08
N SER A 102 0.73 12.46 -9.15
CA SER A 102 0.52 11.99 -10.52
C SER A 102 1.87 11.70 -11.18
N GLY A 103 1.94 10.59 -11.90
CA GLY A 103 3.20 10.18 -12.50
C GLY A 103 3.11 8.83 -13.20
N LYS A 104 4.27 8.29 -13.53
CA LYS A 104 4.41 7.00 -14.22
C LYS A 104 4.76 5.91 -13.20
N PHE A 105 3.97 4.85 -13.15
CA PHE A 105 4.29 3.68 -12.35
C PHE A 105 5.37 2.85 -13.04
N LEU A 106 6.31 2.34 -12.25
CA LEU A 106 7.42 1.50 -12.69
C LEU A 106 7.49 0.32 -11.73
N LYS A 107 7.32 -0.90 -12.26
CA LYS A 107 7.41 -2.12 -11.45
C LYS A 107 8.77 -2.25 -10.78
N GLN A 108 9.82 -1.82 -11.49
CA GLN A 108 11.18 -1.76 -10.99
C GLN A 108 11.90 -0.56 -11.61
N LYS A 109 12.75 0.08 -10.82
CA LYS A 109 13.71 1.05 -11.29
C LYS A 109 15.04 0.88 -10.57
N ARG A 110 16.11 0.81 -11.36
CA ARG A 110 17.48 0.82 -10.86
C ARG A 110 18.00 2.26 -10.86
N TYR A 111 18.50 2.72 -9.72
CA TYR A 111 19.27 3.95 -9.59
C TYR A 111 20.60 3.60 -8.92
N ALA A 112 21.70 3.70 -9.66
CA ALA A 112 23.03 3.27 -9.22
C ALA A 112 23.00 1.85 -8.59
N PHE A 113 23.23 1.77 -7.28
CA PHE A 113 23.25 0.54 -6.48
C PHE A 113 21.88 0.11 -5.93
N TYR A 114 20.84 0.95 -6.06
CA TYR A 114 19.53 0.69 -5.49
C TYR A 114 18.54 0.20 -6.56
N ASN A 115 17.90 -0.94 -6.29
CA ASN A 115 16.75 -1.43 -7.04
C ASN A 115 15.48 -1.11 -6.26
N PHE A 116 14.73 -0.14 -6.74
CA PHE A 116 13.43 0.19 -6.17
C PHE A 116 12.34 -0.59 -6.92
N LYS A 117 11.42 -1.21 -6.18
CA LYS A 117 10.23 -1.87 -6.73
C LYS A 117 9.00 -1.01 -6.47
N ASN A 118 7.98 -1.12 -7.33
CA ASN A 118 6.69 -0.45 -7.21
C ASN A 118 6.85 1.07 -6.97
N VAL A 119 7.51 1.73 -7.92
CA VAL A 119 7.89 3.14 -7.82
C VAL A 119 7.01 3.99 -8.71
N VAL A 120 6.53 5.11 -8.17
CA VAL A 120 5.92 6.16 -8.97
C VAL A 120 6.96 7.22 -9.28
N LYS A 121 7.34 7.35 -10.56
CA LYS A 121 8.09 8.51 -11.04
C LYS A 121 7.12 9.69 -11.15
N ALA A 122 7.06 10.51 -10.11
CA ALA A 122 6.17 11.64 -10.02
C ALA A 122 6.52 12.72 -11.05
N GLN A 123 5.48 13.27 -11.66
CA GLN A 123 5.54 14.45 -12.52
C GLN A 123 4.97 15.66 -11.78
N ASN A 124 3.95 15.45 -10.96
CA ASN A 124 3.36 16.48 -10.13
C ASN A 124 2.96 15.91 -8.76
N VAL A 125 3.20 16.70 -7.72
CA VAL A 125 2.87 16.37 -6.34
C VAL A 125 2.12 17.55 -5.73
N ILE A 126 0.92 17.29 -5.22
CA ILE A 126 0.08 18.29 -4.54
C ILE A 126 0.02 17.89 -3.07
N ILE A 127 0.48 18.78 -2.20
CA ILE A 127 0.37 18.59 -0.75
C ILE A 127 -1.02 19.10 -0.34
N LYS A 128 -1.81 18.24 0.32
CA LYS A 128 -3.08 18.64 0.92
C LYS A 128 -2.79 19.21 2.31
N THR A 129 -3.26 20.43 2.52
CA THR A 129 -3.18 21.15 3.80
C THR A 129 -4.32 20.72 4.71
#